data_AF-A0A850MEB1-F1
#
_entry.id   AF-A0A850MEB1-F1
#
_cell.length_a   1.000
_cell.length_b   1.000
_cell.length_c   1.000
_cell.angle_alpha   90.00
_cell.angle_beta   90.00
_cell.angle_gamma   90.00
#
_symmetry.space_group_name_H-M   'P 1'
#
loop_
_entity.id
_entity.type
_entity.pdbx_description
1 polymer ?
#
loop_
_entity_poly.entity_id
_entity_poly.type
_entity_poly.pdbx_seq_one_letter_code
_entity_poly.pdbx_strand_id
1 'polypeptide(L)'
;MVELSDFERDTLTWGSRYVKKPWAEMVDKMGRIGAGEELTKDERMVELELVPWMHFDIKVAMNITTTYLYDLLKLPNATMFTIILGEKGKRIIWASMEHEENGIYQEFVPLKDRLDEDWAKKAANLIVENRLEDLFTYLKDWLSKQPALKHMELGLIKIAGIQFFDEFRKAWELSNKATDLGTMLAYMIEAFKNVFENNWIMFEPEPYGINVLRTLFLEKMTLNPEMIKNVLMSMLPDLNMGIALLSKEWGTMVKMEYKDEALTIETDQDVADDIFEPGIGLKKFTDKVRKKFKAKTALGFDVSALIKLVLKIVKSPFPWDVEKIDKGMNYIMPGLKTYGTYWYFSPELILAKGWVKWLMRRFGFDINLARFSDWWMSEVFIFAYLNALGMQFKLATFLLDDDGNLETALLVEGDEGHLKKIMTFPEKTFNELKQIFASEKDHTEAVGQAKFALWKEHGWIKYAIGLKISILQEMVERILKLSGFILALPFRTLFFYFFLKRMLGKNLYMAPPLPLEKVLKDIGIRDMMKLGKAVMAVMFDDPDVEYPDLVEANLV
;
A
#
# COMPACT_ATOMS: atom_id res chain seq x y z
N MET A 1 35.95 26.71 5.76
CA MET A 1 34.51 26.92 5.48
C MET A 1 34.25 26.55 4.02
N VAL A 2 33.40 25.54 3.80
CA VAL A 2 33.11 25.01 2.46
C VAL A 2 32.29 26.03 1.66
N GLU A 3 32.80 26.45 0.50
CA GLU A 3 32.09 27.38 -0.39
C GLU A 3 30.89 26.66 -1.05
N LEU A 4 29.67 27.12 -0.78
CA LEU A 4 28.43 26.52 -1.29
C LEU A 4 27.97 27.24 -2.56
N SER A 5 27.51 26.46 -3.55
CA SER A 5 26.76 27.03 -4.68
C SER A 5 25.45 27.66 -4.18
N ASP A 6 24.83 28.52 -4.99
CA ASP A 6 23.56 29.13 -4.61
C ASP A 6 22.46 28.06 -4.42
N PHE A 7 22.43 27.04 -5.29
CA PHE A 7 21.53 25.89 -5.14
C PHE A 7 21.74 25.14 -3.82
N GLU A 8 22.98 24.83 -3.45
CA GLU A 8 23.28 24.13 -2.19
C GLU A 8 22.94 25.00 -0.99
N ARG A 9 23.23 26.31 -1.06
CA ARG A 9 22.91 27.28 0.00
C ARG A 9 21.40 27.38 0.22
N ASP A 10 20.63 27.52 -0.85
CA ASP A 10 19.17 27.64 -0.79
C ASP A 10 18.53 26.36 -0.25
N THR A 11 18.97 25.20 -0.77
CA THR A 11 18.45 23.89 -0.34
C THR A 11 18.82 23.58 1.11
N LEU A 12 20.06 23.86 1.54
CA LEU A 12 20.46 23.71 2.94
C LEU A 12 19.73 24.70 3.86
N THR A 13 19.45 25.91 3.41
CA THR A 13 18.67 26.90 4.19
C THR A 13 17.25 26.38 4.40
N TRP A 14 16.63 25.84 3.36
CA TRP A 14 15.34 25.18 3.46
C TRP A 14 15.40 23.97 4.40
N GLY A 15 16.32 23.03 4.17
CA GLY A 15 16.46 21.84 5.00
C GLY A 15 16.77 22.15 6.46
N SER A 16 17.57 23.20 6.73
CA SER A 16 17.88 23.64 8.08
C SER A 16 16.63 24.11 8.82
N ARG A 17 15.74 24.83 8.13
CA ARG A 17 14.51 25.37 8.71
C ARG A 17 13.44 24.29 8.90
N TYR A 18 13.16 23.53 7.85
CA TYR A 18 11.98 22.66 7.80
C TYR A 18 12.25 21.23 8.29
N VAL A 19 13.51 20.78 8.32
CA VAL A 19 13.87 19.41 8.73
C VAL A 19 14.76 19.41 9.97
N LYS A 20 15.93 20.06 9.89
CA LYS A 20 16.94 20.00 10.95
C LYS A 20 16.46 20.64 12.26
N LYS A 21 15.89 21.85 12.19
CA LYS A 21 15.46 22.57 13.40
C LYS A 21 14.38 21.78 14.17
N PRO A 22 13.27 21.34 13.55
CA PRO A 22 12.29 20.50 14.24
C PRO A 22 12.90 19.21 14.80
N TRP A 23 13.79 18.54 14.05
CA TRP A 23 14.47 17.34 14.53
C TRP A 23 15.36 17.61 15.75
N ALA A 24 16.19 18.65 15.73
CA ALA A 24 17.03 19.00 16.87
C ALA A 24 16.21 19.37 18.11
N GLU A 25 15.08 20.05 17.92
CA GLU A 25 14.14 20.36 19.01
C GLU A 25 13.49 19.08 19.58
N MET A 26 13.13 18.13 18.72
CA MET A 26 12.64 16.81 19.15
C MET A 26 13.70 16.08 19.99
N VAL A 27 14.95 16.01 19.51
CA VAL A 27 16.06 15.34 20.21
C VAL A 27 16.35 15.98 21.57
N ASP A 28 16.37 17.32 21.65
CA ASP A 28 16.56 18.03 22.93
C ASP A 28 15.46 17.69 23.94
N LYS A 29 14.19 17.77 23.53
CA LYS A 29 13.04 17.45 24.39
C LYS A 29 13.02 15.98 24.80
N MET A 30 13.36 15.08 23.88
CA MET A 30 13.50 13.64 24.16
C MET A 30 14.62 13.36 25.17
N GLY A 31 15.78 14.00 25.01
CA GLY A 31 16.92 13.88 25.93
C GLY A 31 16.58 14.36 27.34
N ARG A 32 15.91 15.52 27.46
CA ARG A 32 15.42 16.05 28.74
C ARG A 32 14.46 15.09 29.44
N ILE A 33 13.45 14.56 28.73
CA ILE A 33 12.52 13.57 29.28
C ILE A 33 13.25 12.27 29.64
N GLY A 34 14.17 11.80 28.80
CA GLY A 34 14.98 10.60 29.05
C GLY A 34 15.85 10.72 30.31
N ALA A 35 16.33 11.93 30.60
CA ALA A 35 17.06 12.26 31.83
C ALA A 35 16.14 12.39 33.08
N GLY A 36 14.83 12.20 32.92
CA GLY A 36 13.84 12.26 33.99
C GLY A 36 13.24 13.65 34.24
N GLU A 37 13.43 14.62 33.33
CA GLU A 37 12.81 15.94 33.44
C GLU A 37 11.30 15.87 33.12
N GLU A 38 10.47 16.39 34.03
CA GLU A 38 9.03 16.54 33.80
C GLU A 38 8.73 17.82 33.01
N LEU A 39 8.58 17.69 31.68
CA LEU A 39 8.18 18.79 30.81
C LEU A 39 6.66 19.02 30.85
N THR A 40 6.24 20.28 30.89
CA THR A 40 4.83 20.67 30.72
C THR A 40 4.33 20.33 29.32
N LYS A 41 3.01 20.24 29.11
CA LYS A 41 2.43 19.95 27.79
C LYS A 41 2.99 20.87 26.70
N ASP A 42 2.97 22.18 26.94
CA ASP A 42 3.43 23.17 25.96
C ASP A 42 4.92 23.02 25.62
N GLU A 43 5.75 22.65 26.60
CA GLU A 43 7.17 22.37 26.36
C GLU A 43 7.40 21.08 25.55
N ARG A 44 6.47 20.12 25.61
CA ARG A 44 6.56 18.85 24.86
C ARG A 44 6.07 18.94 23.43
N MET A 45 5.24 19.94 23.11
CA MET A 45 4.72 20.12 21.76
C MET A 45 5.83 20.56 20.81
N VAL A 46 5.94 19.92 19.65
CA VAL A 46 6.85 20.31 18.58
C VAL A 46 6.04 20.76 17.37
N GLU A 47 6.41 21.91 16.83
CA GLU A 47 5.86 22.41 15.56
C GLU A 47 6.65 21.84 14.38
N LEU A 48 5.97 21.08 13.54
CA LEU A 48 6.55 20.52 12.32
C LEU A 48 6.19 21.44 11.14
N GLU A 49 7.07 22.38 10.79
CA GLU A 49 6.80 23.36 9.71
C GLU A 49 6.46 22.71 8.35
N LEU A 50 6.91 21.47 8.10
CA LEU A 50 6.56 20.69 6.89
C LEU A 50 5.10 20.20 6.87
N VAL A 51 4.52 20.00 8.05
CA VAL A 51 3.15 19.53 8.26
C VAL A 51 2.50 20.46 9.28
N PRO A 52 2.23 21.73 8.92
CA PRO A 52 1.80 22.77 9.87
C PRO A 52 0.45 22.48 10.53
N TRP A 53 -0.29 21.50 10.01
CA TRP A 53 -1.54 20.98 10.57
C TRP A 53 -1.34 19.91 11.66
N MET A 54 -0.11 19.52 11.98
CA MET A 54 0.22 18.50 12.97
C MET A 54 0.85 19.13 14.21
N HIS A 55 0.17 19.00 15.34
CA HIS A 55 0.69 19.36 16.66
C HIS A 55 1.08 18.08 17.38
N PHE A 56 2.39 17.91 17.58
CA PHE A 56 2.95 16.63 17.99
C PHE A 56 3.57 16.70 19.39
N ASP A 57 3.04 15.92 20.31
CA ASP A 57 3.57 15.73 21.66
C ASP A 57 4.71 14.71 21.59
N ILE A 58 5.91 15.14 22.00
CA ILE A 58 7.12 14.34 21.88
C ILE A 58 7.05 13.01 22.64
N LYS A 59 6.26 12.90 23.72
CA LYS A 59 6.07 11.63 24.44
C LYS A 59 5.43 10.57 23.55
N VAL A 60 4.58 10.97 22.61
CA VAL A 60 4.01 10.05 21.62
C VAL A 60 5.10 9.47 20.72
N ALA A 61 6.03 10.31 20.24
CA ALA A 61 7.20 9.80 19.51
C ALA A 61 8.03 8.87 20.38
N MET A 62 8.32 9.22 21.64
CA MET A 62 9.13 8.36 22.50
C MET A 62 8.49 6.98 22.72
N ASN A 63 7.17 6.93 22.96
CA ASN A 63 6.43 5.67 23.03
C ASN A 63 6.52 4.88 21.72
N ILE A 64 6.47 5.58 20.57
CA ILE A 64 6.58 4.95 19.25
C ILE A 64 8.03 4.54 18.91
N THR A 65 9.04 5.29 19.31
CA THR A 65 10.43 4.98 18.99
C THR A 65 10.89 3.81 19.82
N THR A 66 10.81 3.92 21.15
CA THR A 66 11.25 2.91 22.12
C THR A 66 10.61 1.53 21.92
N THR A 67 9.35 1.50 21.48
CA THR A 67 8.58 0.25 21.40
C THR A 67 8.51 -0.33 19.98
N TYR A 68 8.62 0.47 18.91
CA TYR A 68 8.32 0.01 17.54
C TYR A 68 9.50 0.13 16.58
N LEU A 69 10.14 1.30 16.54
CA LEU A 69 11.11 1.61 15.49
C LEU A 69 12.38 0.74 15.62
N TYR A 70 12.84 0.42 16.83
CA TYR A 70 14.04 -0.42 17.01
C TYR A 70 13.82 -1.84 16.52
N ASP A 71 12.69 -2.44 16.90
CA ASP A 71 12.33 -3.78 16.47
C ASP A 71 12.12 -3.86 14.95
N LEU A 72 11.56 -2.80 14.36
CA LEU A 72 11.26 -2.72 12.93
C LEU A 72 12.53 -2.47 12.09
N LEU A 73 13.43 -1.62 12.57
CA LEU A 73 14.68 -1.29 11.90
C LEU A 73 15.79 -2.33 12.16
N LYS A 74 15.64 -3.17 13.20
CA LYS A 74 16.65 -4.13 13.68
C LYS A 74 18.02 -3.48 13.93
N LEU A 75 18.04 -2.26 14.42
CA LEU A 75 19.28 -1.57 14.75
C LEU A 75 19.63 -1.89 16.21
N PRO A 76 20.71 -2.65 16.49
CA PRO A 76 21.15 -2.89 17.85
C PRO A 76 21.66 -1.62 18.55
N ASN A 77 22.04 -0.61 17.76
CA ASN A 77 22.40 0.74 18.19
C ASN A 77 21.97 1.69 17.05
N ALA A 78 21.14 2.69 17.34
CA ALA A 78 20.67 3.65 16.33
C ALA A 78 21.44 4.99 16.37
N THR A 79 22.51 5.11 17.16
CA THR A 79 23.41 6.26 17.13
C THR A 79 23.96 6.44 15.71
N MET A 80 23.73 7.63 15.15
CA MET A 80 23.85 7.90 13.72
C MET A 80 24.90 8.97 13.42
N PHE A 81 25.74 8.70 12.42
CA PHE A 81 26.56 9.71 11.76
C PHE A 81 25.86 10.15 10.48
N THR A 82 25.35 11.37 10.47
CA THR A 82 24.68 11.93 9.29
C THR A 82 25.67 12.76 8.46
N ILE A 83 25.74 12.48 7.17
CA ILE A 83 26.58 13.18 6.18
C ILE A 83 25.69 13.71 5.07
N ILE A 84 25.86 14.99 4.71
CA ILE A 84 25.23 15.60 3.54
C ILE A 84 26.30 15.92 2.50
N LEU A 85 26.11 15.43 1.29
CA LEU A 85 26.98 15.66 0.15
C LEU A 85 26.51 16.85 -0.69
N GLY A 86 27.47 17.53 -1.32
CA GLY A 86 27.20 18.56 -2.31
C GLY A 86 26.58 18.02 -3.60
N GLU A 87 26.24 18.93 -4.51
CA GLU A 87 25.50 18.63 -5.76
C GLU A 87 26.16 17.50 -6.59
N LYS A 88 27.49 17.46 -6.64
CA LYS A 88 28.22 16.44 -7.41
C LYS A 88 28.45 15.13 -6.64
N GLY A 89 28.02 15.03 -5.38
CA GLY A 89 28.25 13.85 -4.53
C GLY A 89 29.70 13.64 -4.09
N LYS A 90 30.62 14.57 -4.40
CA LYS A 90 32.08 14.39 -4.19
C LYS A 90 32.64 15.06 -2.95
N ARG A 91 31.82 15.81 -2.23
CA ARG A 91 32.26 16.62 -1.08
C ARG A 91 31.21 16.61 0.01
N ILE A 92 31.65 16.61 1.25
CA ILE A 92 30.78 16.78 2.42
C ILE A 92 30.55 18.27 2.63
N ILE A 93 29.29 18.69 2.63
CA ILE A 93 28.89 20.09 2.87
C ILE A 93 28.31 20.28 4.27
N TRP A 94 27.91 19.19 4.92
CA TRP A 94 27.41 19.20 6.29
C TRP A 94 27.51 17.81 6.93
N ALA A 95 27.69 17.75 8.24
CA ALA A 95 27.66 16.50 9.02
C ALA A 95 27.21 16.72 10.47
N SER A 96 26.72 15.67 11.11
CA SER A 96 26.39 15.60 12.54
C SER A 96 26.55 14.21 13.12
N MET A 97 26.68 14.16 14.44
CA MET A 97 26.46 12.97 15.26
C MET A 97 25.13 13.08 16.01
N GLU A 98 24.40 11.98 16.07
CA GLU A 98 23.10 11.87 16.72
C GLU A 98 23.17 10.69 17.67
N HIS A 99 23.24 10.96 18.98
CA HIS A 99 23.40 9.93 20.00
C HIS A 99 22.05 9.39 20.42
N GLU A 100 22.00 8.07 20.46
CA GLU A 100 20.85 7.31 20.86
C GLU A 100 21.17 6.40 22.04
N GLU A 101 20.26 6.36 23.00
CA GLU A 101 20.32 5.46 24.13
C GLU A 101 18.89 5.03 24.54
N ASN A 102 18.71 3.73 24.74
CA ASN A 102 17.45 3.10 25.19
C ASN A 102 16.23 3.41 24.32
N GLY A 103 16.43 3.56 23.02
CA GLY A 103 15.35 3.78 22.07
C GLY A 103 15.05 5.25 21.77
N ILE A 104 15.88 6.16 22.27
CA ILE A 104 15.61 7.59 22.34
C ILE A 104 16.87 8.34 21.89
N TYR A 105 16.72 9.27 20.95
CA TYR A 105 17.80 10.20 20.63
C TYR A 105 17.89 11.26 21.73
N GLN A 106 19.06 11.37 22.34
CA GLN A 106 19.28 12.24 23.49
C GLN A 106 20.24 13.41 23.19
N GLU A 107 21.07 13.29 22.15
CA GLU A 107 22.08 14.30 21.84
C GLU A 107 22.22 14.51 20.32
N PHE A 108 22.37 15.77 19.91
CA PHE A 108 22.62 16.16 18.52
C PHE A 108 23.85 17.07 18.46
N VAL A 109 24.94 16.59 17.86
CA VAL A 109 26.21 17.32 17.76
C VAL A 109 26.53 17.68 16.30
N PRO A 110 26.38 18.95 15.88
CA PRO A 110 26.76 19.37 14.54
C PRO A 110 28.29 19.38 14.39
N LEU A 111 28.79 18.89 13.25
CA LEU A 111 30.22 18.83 12.91
C LEU A 111 30.63 19.87 11.85
N LYS A 112 29.79 20.90 11.63
CA LYS A 112 29.99 21.90 10.56
C LYS A 112 31.35 22.59 10.62
N ASP A 113 31.85 22.87 11.83
CA ASP A 113 33.12 23.58 12.02
C ASP A 113 34.35 22.67 11.90
N ARG A 114 34.12 21.37 11.67
CA ARG A 114 35.15 20.33 11.59
C ARG A 114 35.32 19.75 10.19
N LEU A 115 34.59 20.28 9.20
CA LEU A 115 34.61 19.78 7.81
C LEU A 115 35.93 20.05 7.08
N ASP A 116 36.77 20.95 7.57
CA ASP A 116 38.08 21.25 6.99
C ASP A 116 39.18 20.25 7.45
N GLU A 117 38.88 19.38 8.42
CA GLU A 117 39.79 18.36 8.94
C GLU A 117 39.97 17.17 7.97
N ASP A 118 41.06 16.41 8.13
CA ASP A 118 41.40 15.29 7.23
C ASP A 118 40.36 14.17 7.19
N TRP A 119 39.55 14.04 8.25
CA TRP A 119 38.50 13.03 8.28
C TRP A 119 37.44 13.25 7.21
N ALA A 120 37.06 14.49 6.94
CA ALA A 120 36.03 14.81 5.98
C ALA A 120 36.50 14.50 4.55
N LYS A 121 37.77 14.75 4.24
CA LYS A 121 38.38 14.41 2.94
C LYS A 121 38.44 12.90 2.75
N LYS A 122 38.91 12.16 3.75
CA LYS A 122 38.99 10.70 3.68
C LYS A 122 37.60 10.07 3.58
N ALA A 123 36.64 10.55 4.37
CA ALA A 123 35.25 10.11 4.30
C ALA A 123 34.65 10.37 2.91
N ALA A 124 34.81 11.57 2.36
CA ALA A 124 34.34 11.89 1.01
C ALA A 124 34.92 10.96 -0.07
N ASN A 125 36.21 10.63 0.01
CA ASN A 125 36.84 9.70 -0.93
C ASN A 125 36.25 8.29 -0.83
N LEU A 126 36.07 7.76 0.40
CA LEU A 126 35.46 6.44 0.60
C LEU A 126 34.02 6.39 0.09
N ILE A 127 33.26 7.48 0.23
CA ILE A 127 31.90 7.60 -0.32
C ILE A 127 31.91 7.56 -1.85
N VAL A 128 32.80 8.34 -2.48
CA VAL A 128 32.93 8.37 -3.96
C VAL A 128 33.38 7.02 -4.53
N GLU A 129 34.22 6.30 -3.79
CA GLU A 129 34.67 4.94 -4.13
C GLU A 129 33.61 3.86 -3.83
N ASN A 130 32.44 4.24 -3.27
CA ASN A 130 31.38 3.33 -2.83
C ASN A 130 31.87 2.27 -1.81
N ARG A 131 32.81 2.65 -0.93
CA ARG A 131 33.40 1.80 0.11
C ARG A 131 32.79 2.12 1.48
N LEU A 132 31.48 1.86 1.61
CA LEU A 132 30.72 2.27 2.80
C LEU A 132 31.11 1.50 4.05
N GLU A 133 31.41 0.20 3.96
CA GLU A 133 31.89 -0.59 5.12
C GLU A 133 33.23 -0.06 5.67
N ASP A 134 34.14 0.34 4.77
CA ASP A 134 35.41 0.96 5.14
C ASP A 134 35.19 2.35 5.75
N LEU A 135 34.21 3.11 5.25
CA LEU A 135 33.79 4.38 5.84
C LEU A 135 33.25 4.17 7.26
N PHE A 136 32.42 3.15 7.48
CA PHE A 136 31.89 2.79 8.80
C PHE A 136 33.01 2.50 9.79
N THR A 137 33.94 1.62 9.41
CA THR A 137 35.09 1.27 10.23
C THR A 137 35.96 2.50 10.52
N TYR A 138 36.18 3.33 9.50
CA TYR A 138 36.97 4.56 9.63
C TYR A 138 36.34 5.58 10.59
N LEU A 139 35.05 5.87 10.44
CA LEU A 139 34.35 6.83 11.28
C LEU A 139 34.19 6.33 12.71
N LYS A 140 33.98 5.02 12.92
CA LYS A 140 33.97 4.42 14.26
C LYS A 140 35.30 4.63 14.98
N ASP A 141 36.43 4.38 14.30
CA ASP A 141 37.77 4.64 14.86
C ASP A 141 38.01 6.14 15.10
N TRP A 142 37.65 7.00 14.15
CA TRP A 142 37.80 8.45 14.29
C TRP A 142 37.01 8.99 15.48
N LEU A 143 35.75 8.58 15.66
CA LEU A 143 34.89 8.98 16.79
C LEU A 143 35.47 8.58 18.14
N SER A 144 36.01 7.36 18.25
CA SER A 144 36.60 6.86 19.49
C SER A 144 37.78 7.71 19.99
N LYS A 145 38.42 8.44 19.07
CA LYS A 145 39.55 9.35 19.34
C LYS A 145 39.12 10.78 19.66
N GLN A 146 37.84 11.11 19.53
CA GLN A 146 37.32 12.45 19.82
C GLN A 146 36.88 12.53 21.30
N PRO A 147 37.55 13.33 22.15
CA PRO A 147 37.22 13.38 23.58
C PRO A 147 35.75 13.73 23.88
N ALA A 148 35.14 14.57 23.04
CA ALA A 148 33.76 15.03 23.18
C ALA A 148 32.71 14.05 22.63
N LEU A 149 33.10 13.04 21.86
CA LEU A 149 32.17 12.10 21.21
C LEU A 149 32.43 10.64 21.61
N LYS A 150 33.42 10.38 22.46
CA LYS A 150 33.86 9.02 22.81
C LYS A 150 32.79 8.17 23.53
N HIS A 151 31.77 8.80 24.12
CA HIS A 151 30.63 8.12 24.73
C HIS A 151 29.61 7.65 23.69
N MET A 152 29.65 8.20 22.47
CA MET A 152 28.77 7.81 21.37
C MET A 152 29.38 6.63 20.60
N GLU A 153 28.79 5.45 20.75
CA GLU A 153 29.14 4.33 19.88
C GLU A 153 28.42 4.45 18.54
N LEU A 154 29.15 4.48 17.42
CA LEU A 154 28.55 4.52 16.09
C LEU A 154 27.76 3.23 15.79
N GLY A 155 26.45 3.38 15.55
CA GLY A 155 25.55 2.32 15.12
C GLY A 155 25.29 2.32 13.62
N LEU A 156 25.14 3.49 12.99
CA LEU A 156 24.88 3.62 11.56
C LEU A 156 25.41 4.92 10.95
N ILE A 157 25.68 4.90 9.65
CA ILE A 157 25.95 6.09 8.85
C ILE A 157 24.74 6.34 7.95
N LYS A 158 24.29 7.59 7.88
CA LYS A 158 23.32 8.07 6.89
C LYS A 158 24.01 9.06 5.97
N ILE A 159 23.95 8.80 4.67
CA ILE A 159 24.55 9.65 3.64
C ILE A 159 23.44 10.14 2.73
N ALA A 160 23.26 11.45 2.66
CA ALA A 160 22.27 12.08 1.79
C ALA A 160 22.94 13.04 0.81
N GLY A 161 22.59 12.97 -0.48
CA GLY A 161 22.89 14.04 -1.42
C GLY A 161 22.04 15.28 -1.12
N ILE A 162 22.49 16.47 -1.47
CA ILE A 162 21.67 17.69 -1.31
C ILE A 162 20.35 17.59 -2.09
N GLN A 163 20.33 16.82 -3.19
CA GLN A 163 19.15 16.50 -3.98
C GLN A 163 18.05 15.79 -3.18
N PHE A 164 18.42 15.01 -2.16
CA PHE A 164 17.44 14.41 -1.23
C PHE A 164 16.51 15.48 -0.68
N PHE A 165 17.06 16.57 -0.16
CA PHE A 165 16.29 17.65 0.43
C PHE A 165 15.55 18.47 -0.63
N ASP A 166 16.15 18.64 -1.81
CA ASP A 166 15.53 19.38 -2.90
C ASP A 166 14.26 18.71 -3.43
N GLU A 167 14.21 17.37 -3.51
CA GLU A 167 12.98 16.66 -3.90
C GLU A 167 11.85 16.85 -2.90
N PHE A 168 12.13 16.75 -1.60
CA PHE A 168 11.12 17.01 -0.58
C PHE A 168 10.67 18.48 -0.57
N ARG A 169 11.60 19.41 -0.86
CA ARG A 169 11.26 20.83 -1.05
C ARG A 169 10.31 21.03 -2.22
N LYS A 170 10.60 20.45 -3.39
CA LYS A 170 9.72 20.51 -4.57
C LYS A 170 8.35 19.92 -4.25
N ALA A 171 8.29 18.76 -3.61
CA ALA A 171 7.02 18.14 -3.22
C ALA A 171 6.20 19.04 -2.27
N TRP A 172 6.87 19.66 -1.30
CA TRP A 172 6.23 20.61 -0.39
C TRP A 172 5.75 21.88 -1.11
N GLU A 173 6.55 22.44 -2.01
CA GLU A 173 6.17 23.62 -2.81
C GLU A 173 5.00 23.31 -3.76
N LEU A 174 5.03 22.16 -4.46
CA LEU A 174 3.98 21.70 -5.38
C LEU A 174 2.67 21.38 -4.66
N SER A 175 2.72 20.96 -3.39
CA SER A 175 1.55 20.79 -2.54
C SER A 175 1.01 22.08 -1.94
N ASN A 176 1.41 23.23 -2.48
CA ASN A 176 1.09 24.55 -1.96
C ASN A 176 1.45 24.68 -0.46
N LYS A 177 2.66 24.23 -0.10
CA LYS A 177 3.19 24.27 1.26
C LYS A 177 2.36 23.43 2.24
N ALA A 178 1.98 22.23 1.80
CA ALA A 178 1.22 21.25 2.59
C ALA A 178 -0.19 21.71 3.03
N THR A 179 -0.83 22.65 2.31
CA THR A 179 -2.23 23.03 2.60
C THR A 179 -3.22 21.93 2.22
N ASP A 180 -2.88 21.09 1.23
CA ASP A 180 -3.70 19.96 0.78
C ASP A 180 -2.97 18.64 1.08
N LEU A 181 -3.47 17.87 2.05
CA LEU A 181 -2.83 16.60 2.47
C LEU A 181 -2.75 15.59 1.33
N GLY A 182 -3.81 15.44 0.54
CA GLY A 182 -3.86 14.43 -0.53
C GLY A 182 -2.79 14.70 -1.58
N THR A 183 -2.62 15.97 -1.94
CA THR A 183 -1.62 16.49 -2.86
C THR A 183 -0.22 16.41 -2.25
N MET A 184 -0.06 16.72 -0.97
CA MET A 184 1.20 16.53 -0.26
C MET A 184 1.65 15.07 -0.29
N LEU A 185 0.79 14.13 0.13
CA LEU A 185 1.13 12.71 0.14
C LEU A 185 1.46 12.17 -1.26
N ALA A 186 0.69 12.60 -2.27
CA ALA A 186 0.94 12.31 -3.67
C ALA A 186 2.36 12.69 -4.09
N TYR A 187 2.76 13.95 -3.89
CA TYR A 187 4.09 14.41 -4.28
C TYR A 187 5.21 13.88 -3.37
N MET A 188 4.94 13.60 -2.10
CA MET A 188 5.93 13.00 -1.19
C MET A 188 6.26 11.57 -1.62
N ILE A 189 5.28 10.78 -2.06
CA ILE A 189 5.49 9.43 -2.62
C ILE A 189 6.39 9.50 -3.86
N GLU A 190 6.15 10.47 -4.75
CA GLU A 190 6.98 10.69 -5.92
C GLU A 190 8.41 11.11 -5.55
N ALA A 191 8.57 12.02 -4.58
CA ALA A 191 9.88 12.40 -4.06
C ALA A 191 10.65 11.20 -3.47
N PHE A 192 10.00 10.33 -2.68
CA PHE A 192 10.62 9.11 -2.17
C PHE A 192 11.09 8.20 -3.30
N LYS A 193 10.26 8.01 -4.33
CA LYS A 193 10.62 7.22 -5.50
C LYS A 193 11.87 7.78 -6.19
N ASN A 194 11.87 9.08 -6.50
CA ASN A 194 13.02 9.75 -7.14
C ASN A 194 14.30 9.62 -6.28
N VAL A 195 14.17 9.82 -4.97
CA VAL A 195 15.29 9.69 -4.01
C VAL A 195 15.90 8.30 -4.03
N PHE A 196 15.08 7.24 -4.03
CA PHE A 196 15.57 5.86 -4.07
C PHE A 196 16.11 5.49 -5.45
N GLU A 197 15.46 5.90 -6.54
CA GLU A 197 15.90 5.60 -7.92
C GLU A 197 17.28 6.17 -8.20
N ASN A 198 17.56 7.37 -7.70
CA ASN A 198 18.82 8.07 -7.91
C ASN A 198 19.85 7.83 -6.80
N ASN A 199 19.56 6.96 -5.83
CA ASN A 199 20.42 6.71 -4.65
C ASN A 199 20.85 8.00 -3.92
N TRP A 200 19.96 8.98 -3.82
CA TRP A 200 20.23 10.22 -3.09
C TRP A 200 20.23 10.05 -1.58
N ILE A 201 19.86 8.86 -1.09
CA ILE A 201 20.05 8.45 0.30
C ILE A 201 20.61 7.03 0.38
N MET A 202 21.61 6.87 1.22
CA MET A 202 22.30 5.61 1.50
C MET A 202 22.52 5.47 3.00
N PHE A 203 22.61 4.23 3.46
CA PHE A 203 22.87 3.90 4.86
C PHE A 203 23.90 2.79 4.96
N GLU A 204 24.71 2.80 6.02
CA GLU A 204 25.65 1.73 6.33
C GLU A 204 25.74 1.47 7.83
N PRO A 205 25.40 0.25 8.32
CA PRO A 205 24.69 -0.79 7.58
C PRO A 205 23.29 -0.32 7.14
N GLU A 206 22.76 -0.84 6.04
CA GLU A 206 21.40 -0.47 5.60
C GLU A 206 20.34 -1.04 6.55
N PRO A 207 19.52 -0.19 7.22
CA PRO A 207 18.48 -0.69 8.11
C PRO A 207 17.46 -1.49 7.34
N TYR A 208 16.98 -2.57 7.95
CA TYR A 208 16.08 -3.51 7.27
C TYR A 208 14.80 -2.83 6.75
N GLY A 209 14.21 -1.93 7.54
CA GLY A 209 13.02 -1.18 7.14
C GLY A 209 13.27 -0.26 5.95
N ILE A 210 14.48 0.29 5.79
CA ILE A 210 14.84 1.13 4.64
C ILE A 210 14.95 0.29 3.37
N ASN A 211 15.57 -0.88 3.45
CA ASN A 211 15.63 -1.80 2.32
C ASN A 211 14.22 -2.18 1.83
N VAL A 212 13.31 -2.52 2.75
CA VAL A 212 11.90 -2.82 2.41
C VAL A 212 11.22 -1.64 1.71
N LEU A 213 11.39 -0.41 2.22
CA LEU A 213 10.83 0.78 1.59
C LEU A 213 11.41 0.99 0.19
N ARG A 214 12.74 0.88 0.04
CA ARG A 214 13.42 0.99 -1.25
C ARG A 214 12.83 0.02 -2.27
N THR A 215 12.68 -1.26 -1.92
CA THR A 215 12.10 -2.25 -2.84
C THR A 215 10.64 -1.93 -3.19
N LEU A 216 9.83 -1.49 -2.22
CA LEU A 216 8.43 -1.13 -2.46
C LEU A 216 8.30 0.04 -3.45
N PHE A 217 9.09 1.10 -3.27
CA PHE A 217 9.04 2.28 -4.15
C PHE A 217 9.63 2.03 -5.54
N LEU A 218 10.72 1.25 -5.63
CA LEU A 218 11.41 1.00 -6.89
C LEU A 218 10.71 -0.04 -7.78
N GLU A 219 10.22 -1.13 -7.20
CA GLU A 219 9.81 -2.30 -7.99
C GLU A 219 8.30 -2.40 -8.21
N LYS A 220 7.48 -1.90 -7.26
CA LYS A 220 6.05 -2.32 -7.18
C LYS A 220 5.03 -1.21 -7.02
N MET A 221 5.42 0.02 -6.68
CA MET A 221 4.49 1.16 -6.66
C MET A 221 4.36 1.82 -8.05
N THR A 222 3.38 1.38 -8.82
CA THR A 222 2.74 2.19 -9.87
C THR A 222 1.52 2.91 -9.30
N LEU A 223 1.71 3.62 -8.18
CA LEU A 223 0.62 4.39 -7.60
C LEU A 223 0.42 5.68 -8.40
N ASN A 224 -0.77 5.82 -8.98
CA ASN A 224 -1.19 7.09 -9.56
C ASN A 224 -1.47 8.07 -8.41
N PRO A 225 -0.70 9.17 -8.25
CA PRO A 225 -0.89 10.10 -7.14
C PRO A 225 -2.29 10.72 -7.12
N GLU A 226 -2.89 10.89 -8.30
CA GLU A 226 -4.28 11.37 -8.45
C GLU A 226 -5.29 10.36 -7.92
N MET A 227 -5.03 9.05 -8.06
CA MET A 227 -5.88 8.02 -7.46
C MET A 227 -5.79 8.04 -5.93
N ILE A 228 -4.59 8.18 -5.36
CA ILE A 228 -4.40 8.30 -3.91
C ILE A 228 -5.13 9.53 -3.38
N LYS A 229 -4.92 10.69 -4.02
CA LYS A 229 -5.60 11.93 -3.68
C LYS A 229 -7.12 11.74 -3.69
N ASN A 230 -7.69 11.18 -4.76
CA ASN A 230 -9.13 10.96 -4.88
C ASN A 230 -9.67 10.00 -3.80
N VAL A 231 -8.95 8.93 -3.46
CA VAL A 231 -9.34 8.02 -2.38
C VAL A 231 -9.31 8.74 -1.03
N LEU A 232 -8.24 9.47 -0.71
CA LEU A 232 -8.12 10.21 0.55
C LEU A 232 -9.17 11.31 0.67
N MET A 233 -9.34 12.11 -0.38
CA MET A 233 -10.35 13.18 -0.43
C MET A 233 -11.78 12.64 -0.37
N SER A 234 -12.03 11.37 -0.72
CA SER A 234 -13.33 10.74 -0.48
C SER A 234 -13.57 10.35 0.98
N MET A 235 -12.51 10.21 1.78
CA MET A 235 -12.55 9.82 3.20
C MET A 235 -12.49 11.03 4.15
N LEU A 236 -11.98 12.17 3.69
CA LEU A 236 -11.72 13.37 4.49
C LEU A 236 -12.94 14.23 4.89
N PRO A 237 -14.00 14.44 4.08
CA PRO A 237 -15.02 15.48 4.32
C PRO A 237 -15.82 15.36 5.63
N ASP A 238 -15.73 14.21 6.31
CA ASP A 238 -16.38 13.94 7.58
C ASP A 238 -15.43 13.44 8.67
N LEU A 239 -14.12 13.51 8.42
CA LEU A 239 -13.11 12.92 9.29
C LEU A 239 -13.08 13.66 10.64
N ASN A 240 -13.59 13.00 11.67
CA ASN A 240 -13.40 13.37 13.06
C ASN A 240 -13.23 12.06 13.84
N MET A 241 -11.98 11.62 13.92
CA MET A 241 -11.60 10.30 14.38
C MET A 241 -10.51 10.39 15.44
N GLY A 242 -10.71 9.72 16.57
CA GLY A 242 -9.63 9.39 17.49
C GLY A 242 -8.96 8.08 17.08
N ILE A 243 -7.66 7.98 17.13
CA ILE A 243 -6.92 6.73 17.08
C ILE A 243 -6.42 6.46 18.48
N ALA A 244 -6.73 5.29 19.02
CA ALA A 244 -6.31 4.85 20.34
C ALA A 244 -5.31 3.70 20.17
N LEU A 245 -4.08 3.90 20.62
CA LEU A 245 -3.02 2.90 20.55
C LEU A 245 -2.74 2.41 21.96
N LEU A 246 -3.03 1.15 22.24
CA LEU A 246 -2.93 0.56 23.57
C LEU A 246 -1.85 -0.50 23.61
N SER A 247 -0.91 -0.37 24.54
CA SER A 247 0.03 -1.42 24.93
C SER A 247 -0.34 -1.96 26.31
N LYS A 248 0.43 -2.94 26.81
CA LYS A 248 0.28 -3.42 28.19
C LYS A 248 0.65 -2.39 29.25
N GLU A 249 1.54 -1.47 28.90
CA GLU A 249 2.25 -0.59 29.84
C GLU A 249 1.91 0.89 29.63
N TRP A 250 1.34 1.24 28.48
CA TRP A 250 0.98 2.61 28.14
C TRP A 250 -0.18 2.66 27.14
N GLY A 251 -0.82 3.82 27.05
CA GLY A 251 -1.77 4.15 25.99
C GLY A 251 -1.38 5.47 25.35
N THR A 252 -1.45 5.56 24.02
CA THR A 252 -1.35 6.85 23.31
C THR A 252 -2.58 7.06 22.44
N MET A 253 -2.81 8.30 22.04
CA MET A 253 -3.92 8.63 21.18
C MET A 253 -3.62 9.79 20.24
N VAL A 254 -4.27 9.77 19.09
CA VAL A 254 -4.15 10.76 18.03
C VAL A 254 -5.54 11.17 17.60
N LYS A 255 -5.87 12.45 17.64
CA LYS A 255 -7.11 12.98 17.08
C LYS A 255 -6.82 13.49 15.67
N MET A 256 -7.64 13.07 14.71
CA MET A 256 -7.65 13.60 13.35
C MET A 256 -9.00 14.26 13.10
N GLU A 257 -8.98 15.54 12.72
CA GLU A 257 -10.18 16.30 12.42
C GLU A 257 -10.00 17.07 11.11
N TYR A 258 -10.89 16.86 10.14
CA TYR A 258 -10.94 17.64 8.91
C TYR A 258 -12.12 18.60 8.99
N LYS A 259 -11.83 19.90 9.04
CA LYS A 259 -12.84 20.95 9.16
C LYS A 259 -12.38 22.18 8.39
N ASP A 260 -13.31 22.84 7.69
CA ASP A 260 -13.06 24.07 6.94
C ASP A 260 -11.88 23.93 5.96
N GLU A 261 -11.85 22.80 5.26
CA GLU A 261 -10.80 22.39 4.31
C GLU A 261 -9.41 22.13 4.92
N ALA A 262 -9.26 22.22 6.24
CA ALA A 262 -8.02 21.93 6.95
C ALA A 262 -8.11 20.61 7.72
N LEU A 263 -7.13 19.73 7.52
CA LEU A 263 -6.88 18.63 8.45
C LEU A 263 -6.18 19.20 9.68
N THR A 264 -6.47 18.68 10.85
CA THR A 264 -5.69 18.85 12.06
C THR A 264 -5.40 17.49 12.66
N ILE A 265 -4.14 17.27 13.02
CA ILE A 265 -3.71 16.10 13.79
C ILE A 265 -3.20 16.61 15.13
N GLU A 266 -3.88 16.20 16.20
CA GLU A 266 -3.56 16.55 17.57
C GLU A 266 -3.20 15.28 18.34
N THR A 267 -2.06 15.30 19.02
CA THR A 267 -1.70 14.28 20.00
C THR A 267 -1.67 14.88 21.39
N ASP A 268 -2.24 14.18 22.37
CA ASP A 268 -2.24 14.62 23.77
C ASP A 268 -1.95 13.41 24.66
N GLN A 269 -0.71 13.30 25.13
CA GLN A 269 -0.32 12.15 25.94
C GLN A 269 -0.85 12.26 27.38
N ASP A 270 -1.03 13.45 27.94
CA ASP A 270 -1.55 13.61 29.32
C ASP A 270 -2.98 13.08 29.42
N VAL A 271 -3.82 13.36 28.41
CA VAL A 271 -5.17 12.81 28.36
C VAL A 271 -5.15 11.29 28.11
N ALA A 272 -4.14 10.76 27.42
CA ALA A 272 -3.99 9.32 27.23
C ALA A 272 -3.61 8.62 28.55
N ASP A 273 -2.68 9.22 29.30
CA ASP A 273 -2.20 8.77 30.60
C ASP A 273 -3.33 8.80 31.65
N ASP A 274 -4.16 9.86 31.65
CA ASP A 274 -5.38 9.97 32.48
C ASP A 274 -6.40 8.84 32.23
N ILE A 275 -6.46 8.36 30.99
CA ILE A 275 -7.42 7.34 30.55
C ILE A 275 -6.88 5.94 30.87
N PHE A 276 -5.58 5.77 30.71
CA PHE A 276 -4.87 4.50 30.81
C PHE A 276 -4.85 3.99 32.25
N GLU A 277 -5.20 2.72 32.40
CA GLU A 277 -5.11 1.99 33.67
C GLU A 277 -4.47 0.64 33.32
N PRO A 278 -3.48 0.12 34.07
CA PRO A 278 -2.95 -1.21 33.81
C PRO A 278 -4.07 -2.26 33.73
N GLY A 279 -4.14 -2.97 32.60
CA GLY A 279 -5.21 -3.95 32.32
C GLY A 279 -6.52 -3.35 31.76
N ILE A 280 -6.55 -2.06 31.42
CA ILE A 280 -7.68 -1.47 30.70
C ILE A 280 -7.86 -2.18 29.35
N GLY A 281 -9.02 -2.81 29.15
CA GLY A 281 -9.29 -3.47 27.88
C GLY A 281 -9.39 -2.46 26.73
N LEU A 282 -8.98 -2.87 25.52
CA LEU A 282 -8.96 -2.04 24.31
C LEU A 282 -10.28 -1.30 24.04
N LYS A 283 -11.41 -2.00 24.20
CA LYS A 283 -12.74 -1.41 24.05
C LYS A 283 -12.97 -0.23 25.00
N LYS A 284 -12.69 -0.43 26.30
CA LYS A 284 -12.88 0.61 27.34
C LYS A 284 -11.93 1.79 27.09
N PHE A 285 -10.68 1.53 26.72
CA PHE A 285 -9.70 2.55 26.38
C PHE A 285 -10.19 3.40 25.18
N THR A 286 -10.56 2.75 24.08
CA THR A 286 -11.03 3.42 22.86
C THR A 286 -12.31 4.24 23.10
N ASP A 287 -13.25 3.72 23.89
CA ASP A 287 -14.48 4.44 24.26
C ASP A 287 -14.18 5.70 25.09
N LYS A 288 -13.23 5.60 26.03
CA LYS A 288 -12.79 6.76 26.82
C LYS A 288 -12.09 7.79 25.93
N VAL A 289 -11.20 7.37 25.02
CA VAL A 289 -10.53 8.24 24.03
C VAL A 289 -11.55 8.99 23.18
N ARG A 290 -12.53 8.28 22.60
CA ARG A 290 -13.61 8.90 21.81
C ARG A 290 -14.32 10.00 22.60
N LYS A 291 -14.72 9.71 23.83
CA LYS A 291 -15.46 10.64 24.69
C LYS A 291 -14.62 11.86 25.07
N LYS A 292 -13.36 11.64 25.45
CA LYS A 292 -12.45 12.70 25.89
C LYS A 292 -12.13 13.67 24.75
N PHE A 293 -11.85 13.17 23.54
CA PHE A 293 -11.62 14.01 22.37
C PHE A 293 -12.88 14.57 21.73
N LYS A 294 -14.07 14.21 22.23
CA LYS A 294 -15.37 14.50 21.58
C LYS A 294 -15.36 14.09 20.10
N ALA A 295 -14.65 13.00 19.78
CA ALA A 295 -14.52 12.53 18.42
C ALA A 295 -15.83 11.86 17.96
N LYS A 296 -16.21 12.04 16.69
CA LYS A 296 -17.39 11.33 16.13
C LYS A 296 -17.17 9.82 16.22
N THR A 297 -15.94 9.39 15.93
CA THR A 297 -15.54 7.98 15.98
C THR A 297 -14.16 7.83 16.62
N ALA A 298 -13.82 6.63 17.09
CA ALA A 298 -12.46 6.28 17.45
C ALA A 298 -12.12 4.84 17.04
N LEU A 299 -10.90 4.64 16.57
CA LEU A 299 -10.33 3.37 16.16
C LEU A 299 -9.22 2.99 17.13
N GLY A 300 -9.42 1.91 17.86
CA GLY A 300 -8.47 1.35 18.81
C GLY A 300 -7.62 0.25 18.18
N PHE A 301 -6.34 0.18 18.55
CA PHE A 301 -5.45 -0.93 18.24
C PHE A 301 -4.68 -1.38 19.49
N ASP A 302 -4.60 -2.69 19.70
CA ASP A 302 -3.57 -3.30 20.55
C ASP A 302 -2.28 -3.30 19.75
N VAL A 303 -1.33 -2.49 20.19
CA VAL A 303 -0.15 -2.27 19.38
C VAL A 303 0.86 -3.41 19.52
N SER A 304 0.83 -4.21 20.59
CA SER A 304 1.68 -5.40 20.69
C SER A 304 1.31 -6.43 19.63
N ALA A 305 0.01 -6.56 19.33
CA ALA A 305 -0.46 -7.39 18.23
C ALA A 305 -0.11 -6.80 16.86
N LEU A 306 -0.28 -5.48 16.69
CA LEU A 306 0.08 -4.77 15.46
C LEU A 306 1.58 -4.89 15.14
N ILE A 307 2.46 -4.73 16.14
CA ILE A 307 3.91 -4.93 15.98
C ILE A 307 4.20 -6.34 15.51
N LYS A 308 3.67 -7.37 16.18
CA LYS A 308 3.92 -8.76 15.78
C LYS A 308 3.50 -9.01 14.34
N LEU A 309 2.40 -8.41 13.91
CA LEU A 309 1.94 -8.49 12.53
C LEU A 309 2.90 -7.77 11.59
N VAL A 310 3.20 -6.49 11.84
CA VAL A 310 4.10 -5.69 11.00
C VAL A 310 5.48 -6.31 10.94
N LEU A 311 6.07 -6.72 12.06
CA LEU A 311 7.37 -7.39 12.10
C LEU A 311 7.37 -8.71 11.34
N LYS A 312 6.30 -9.50 11.37
CA LYS A 312 6.23 -10.74 10.57
C LYS A 312 6.15 -10.44 9.08
N ILE A 313 5.33 -9.46 8.69
CA ILE A 313 5.19 -9.00 7.31
C ILE A 313 6.54 -8.48 6.81
N VAL A 314 7.13 -7.57 7.58
CA VAL A 314 8.42 -6.94 7.29
C VAL A 314 9.50 -8.00 7.24
N LYS A 315 9.67 -8.89 8.24
CA LYS A 315 10.71 -9.95 8.29
C LYS A 315 10.53 -11.09 7.29
N SER A 316 9.38 -11.17 6.60
CA SER A 316 9.20 -12.20 5.58
C SER A 316 10.09 -11.88 4.38
N PRO A 317 10.82 -12.87 3.81
CA PRO A 317 11.65 -12.65 2.62
C PRO A 317 10.82 -12.00 1.52
N PHE A 318 11.16 -10.78 1.16
CA PHE A 318 10.54 -10.03 0.07
C PHE A 318 11.32 -10.31 -1.22
N PRO A 319 10.67 -10.50 -2.39
CA PRO A 319 9.23 -10.41 -2.65
C PRO A 319 8.43 -11.60 -2.10
N TRP A 320 7.18 -11.34 -1.67
CA TRP A 320 6.27 -12.40 -1.24
C TRP A 320 5.73 -13.15 -2.47
N ASP A 321 6.05 -14.44 -2.59
CA ASP A 321 5.37 -15.36 -3.51
C ASP A 321 3.93 -15.62 -3.04
N VAL A 322 3.09 -16.20 -3.92
CA VAL A 322 1.67 -16.46 -3.63
C VAL A 322 1.47 -17.25 -2.32
N GLU A 323 2.36 -18.20 -2.02
CA GLU A 323 2.33 -19.01 -0.80
C GLU A 323 2.70 -18.20 0.45
N LYS A 324 3.58 -17.21 0.34
CA LYS A 324 3.98 -16.29 1.41
C LYS A 324 2.97 -15.16 1.60
N ILE A 325 2.33 -14.66 0.54
CA ILE A 325 1.17 -13.77 0.68
C ILE A 325 0.03 -14.54 1.33
N ASP A 326 -0.13 -15.84 1.04
CA ASP A 326 -1.07 -16.72 1.74
C ASP A 326 -0.77 -16.85 3.21
N LYS A 327 0.48 -17.12 3.58
CA LYS A 327 0.90 -17.09 4.99
C LYS A 327 0.66 -15.71 5.61
N GLY A 328 1.01 -14.62 4.93
CA GLY A 328 0.82 -13.23 5.38
C GLY A 328 -0.64 -12.85 5.63
N MET A 329 -1.52 -13.16 4.69
CA MET A 329 -2.96 -12.95 4.81
C MET A 329 -3.58 -13.88 5.84
N ASN A 330 -3.12 -15.13 5.96
CA ASN A 330 -3.47 -16.03 7.05
C ASN A 330 -3.04 -15.49 8.43
N TYR A 331 -2.15 -14.48 8.50
CA TYR A 331 -1.84 -13.74 9.72
C TYR A 331 -2.66 -12.45 9.89
N ILE A 332 -2.97 -11.73 8.81
CA ILE A 332 -3.80 -10.51 8.82
C ILE A 332 -5.28 -10.83 9.11
N MET A 333 -5.78 -11.94 8.56
CA MET A 333 -7.18 -12.38 8.66
C MET A 333 -7.61 -12.69 10.10
N PRO A 334 -6.82 -13.39 10.93
CA PRO A 334 -7.06 -13.46 12.37
C PRO A 334 -7.11 -12.08 13.02
N GLY A 335 -6.24 -11.15 12.59
CA GLY A 335 -6.29 -9.74 13.00
C GLY A 335 -7.66 -9.12 12.75
N LEU A 336 -8.21 -9.23 11.54
CA LEU A 336 -9.56 -8.76 11.22
C LEU A 336 -10.66 -9.49 12.04
N LYS A 337 -10.48 -10.77 12.37
CA LYS A 337 -11.40 -11.54 13.22
C LYS A 337 -11.27 -11.22 14.72
N THR A 338 -10.16 -10.66 15.17
CA THR A 338 -9.91 -10.25 16.57
C THR A 338 -10.53 -8.89 16.92
N TYR A 339 -11.57 -8.48 16.18
CA TYR A 339 -12.36 -7.30 16.51
C TYR A 339 -12.85 -7.37 17.96
N GLY A 340 -12.58 -6.32 18.74
CA GLY A 340 -12.83 -6.25 20.19
C GLY A 340 -11.62 -6.66 21.05
N THR A 341 -10.67 -7.41 20.50
CA THR A 341 -9.45 -7.86 21.21
C THR A 341 -8.22 -7.05 20.78
N TYR A 342 -7.89 -7.03 19.47
CA TYR A 342 -6.68 -6.33 18.97
C TYR A 342 -6.98 -5.08 18.16
N TRP A 343 -8.22 -4.88 17.72
CA TRP A 343 -8.67 -3.61 17.17
C TRP A 343 -10.15 -3.40 17.49
N TYR A 344 -10.58 -2.15 17.62
CA TYR A 344 -11.96 -1.84 18.02
C TYR A 344 -12.43 -0.52 17.40
N PHE A 345 -13.72 -0.39 17.11
CA PHE A 345 -14.29 0.86 16.62
C PHE A 345 -15.35 1.37 17.60
N SER A 346 -15.32 2.67 17.90
CA SER A 346 -16.18 3.33 18.86
C SER A 346 -16.85 4.56 18.23
N PRO A 347 -18.19 4.74 18.26
CA PRO A 347 -19.17 3.76 18.70
C PRO A 347 -19.08 2.50 17.86
N GLU A 348 -19.42 1.38 18.48
CA GLU A 348 -19.46 0.09 17.80
C GLU A 348 -20.25 0.22 16.51
N LEU A 349 -19.56 0.14 15.37
CA LEU A 349 -20.18 0.21 14.07
C LEU A 349 -21.02 -1.05 13.90
N ILE A 350 -22.33 -0.97 14.19
CA ILE A 350 -23.30 -2.01 13.82
C ILE A 350 -23.23 -2.24 12.29
N LEU A 351 -22.87 -1.18 11.55
CA LEU A 351 -22.58 -1.14 10.11
C LEU A 351 -21.16 -1.57 9.72
N ALA A 352 -20.29 -1.98 10.66
CA ALA A 352 -18.95 -2.52 10.35
C ALA A 352 -19.08 -3.72 9.40
N LYS A 353 -20.06 -4.57 9.72
CA LYS A 353 -20.49 -5.67 8.86
C LYS A 353 -20.97 -5.18 7.49
N GLY A 354 -21.55 -3.99 7.41
CA GLY A 354 -22.10 -3.35 6.20
C GLY A 354 -21.03 -2.77 5.27
N TRP A 355 -20.07 -1.98 5.77
CA TRP A 355 -18.98 -1.47 4.92
C TRP A 355 -18.01 -2.59 4.54
N VAL A 356 -17.71 -3.54 5.44
CA VAL A 356 -16.96 -4.74 5.07
C VAL A 356 -17.74 -5.53 4.02
N LYS A 357 -19.06 -5.76 4.19
CA LYS A 357 -19.89 -6.35 3.12
C LYS A 357 -19.87 -5.55 1.83
N TRP A 358 -19.87 -4.22 1.88
CA TRP A 358 -19.82 -3.35 0.71
C TRP A 358 -18.48 -3.45 -0.02
N LEU A 359 -17.37 -3.44 0.73
CA LEU A 359 -16.01 -3.64 0.21
C LEU A 359 -15.90 -5.03 -0.41
N MET A 360 -16.33 -6.05 0.33
CA MET A 360 -16.40 -7.45 -0.10
C MET A 360 -17.25 -7.61 -1.38
N ARG A 361 -18.43 -6.97 -1.47
CA ARG A 361 -19.26 -6.95 -2.69
C ARG A 361 -18.56 -6.31 -3.88
N ARG A 362 -17.82 -5.22 -3.67
CA ARG A 362 -16.98 -4.59 -4.70
C ARG A 362 -15.85 -5.49 -5.18
N PHE A 363 -15.32 -6.35 -4.30
CA PHE A 363 -14.38 -7.42 -4.63
C PHE A 363 -15.05 -8.71 -5.11
N GLY A 364 -16.38 -8.74 -5.27
CA GLY A 364 -17.13 -9.87 -5.84
C GLY A 364 -17.68 -10.88 -4.82
N PHE A 365 -17.72 -10.54 -3.54
CA PHE A 365 -18.22 -11.38 -2.45
C PHE A 365 -19.58 -10.90 -1.95
N ASP A 366 -20.64 -11.67 -2.20
CA ASP A 366 -21.96 -11.43 -1.61
C ASP A 366 -22.34 -12.58 -0.66
N ILE A 367 -21.54 -12.81 0.40
CA ILE A 367 -21.77 -13.94 1.34
C ILE A 367 -21.48 -13.56 2.80
N ASN A 368 -22.16 -14.27 3.71
CA ASN A 368 -22.10 -14.14 5.16
C ASN A 368 -20.74 -14.58 5.74
N LEU A 369 -19.91 -13.60 6.12
CA LEU A 369 -18.55 -13.74 6.68
C LEU A 369 -18.41 -14.74 7.85
N ALA A 370 -19.50 -15.00 8.58
CA ALA A 370 -19.50 -15.91 9.74
C ALA A 370 -19.30 -17.39 9.38
N ARG A 371 -19.41 -17.78 8.09
CA ARG A 371 -19.28 -19.18 7.64
C ARG A 371 -17.92 -19.52 7.03
N PHE A 372 -16.97 -18.58 6.99
CA PHE A 372 -15.67 -18.81 6.35
C PHE A 372 -14.57 -19.16 7.34
N SER A 373 -13.97 -20.32 7.11
CA SER A 373 -12.74 -20.84 7.73
C SER A 373 -11.51 -20.01 7.32
N ASP A 374 -10.48 -19.95 8.18
CA ASP A 374 -9.36 -18.99 8.09
C ASP A 374 -8.54 -19.04 6.80
N TRP A 375 -8.27 -20.24 6.27
CA TRP A 375 -7.58 -20.49 5.00
C TRP A 375 -8.28 -19.90 3.76
N TRP A 376 -9.60 -19.69 3.85
CA TRP A 376 -10.48 -19.43 2.71
C TRP A 376 -10.53 -17.96 2.32
N MET A 377 -10.42 -17.07 3.32
CA MET A 377 -10.42 -15.62 3.13
C MET A 377 -9.06 -15.13 2.60
N SER A 378 -7.96 -15.80 2.97
CA SER A 378 -6.60 -15.43 2.56
C SER A 378 -6.41 -15.66 1.07
N GLU A 379 -6.72 -16.85 0.56
CA GLU A 379 -6.73 -17.16 -0.88
C GLU A 379 -7.57 -16.14 -1.66
N VAL A 380 -8.77 -15.85 -1.17
CA VAL A 380 -9.70 -14.86 -1.71
C VAL A 380 -9.05 -13.49 -1.92
N PHE A 381 -8.37 -12.95 -0.90
CA PHE A 381 -7.74 -11.63 -0.99
C PHE A 381 -6.49 -11.64 -1.87
N ILE A 382 -5.73 -12.73 -1.86
CA ILE A 382 -4.51 -12.90 -2.66
C ILE A 382 -4.85 -12.94 -4.13
N PHE A 383 -5.79 -13.81 -4.47
CA PHE A 383 -6.23 -13.87 -5.84
C PHE A 383 -6.91 -12.56 -6.24
N ALA A 384 -7.72 -11.91 -5.39
CA ALA A 384 -8.27 -10.59 -5.68
C ALA A 384 -7.18 -9.53 -5.91
N TYR A 385 -6.08 -9.56 -5.15
CA TYR A 385 -4.92 -8.68 -5.28
C TYR A 385 -4.14 -8.94 -6.58
N LEU A 386 -3.79 -10.19 -6.87
CA LEU A 386 -3.12 -10.59 -8.12
C LEU A 386 -3.98 -10.24 -9.35
N ASN A 387 -5.30 -10.39 -9.22
CA ASN A 387 -6.27 -10.02 -10.25
C ASN A 387 -6.46 -8.49 -10.39
N ALA A 388 -6.38 -7.73 -9.30
CA ALA A 388 -6.45 -6.27 -9.32
C ALA A 388 -5.22 -5.64 -9.97
N LEU A 389 -4.05 -6.28 -9.78
CA LEU A 389 -2.79 -5.91 -10.42
C LEU A 389 -2.67 -6.38 -11.88
N GLY A 390 -3.68 -7.09 -12.42
CA GLY A 390 -3.68 -7.56 -13.80
C GLY A 390 -2.68 -8.69 -14.09
N MET A 391 -2.05 -9.23 -13.05
CA MET A 391 -1.03 -10.27 -13.19
C MET A 391 -1.68 -11.60 -13.56
N GLN A 392 -2.83 -11.95 -13.00
CA GLN A 392 -3.59 -13.15 -13.42
C GLN A 392 -5.06 -12.81 -13.60
N PHE A 393 -5.73 -13.42 -14.59
CA PHE A 393 -7.18 -13.37 -14.69
C PHE A 393 -7.78 -14.72 -15.05
N LYS A 394 -8.91 -15.04 -14.42
CA LYS A 394 -9.77 -16.16 -14.82
C LYS A 394 -11.19 -15.66 -15.05
N LEU A 395 -11.75 -16.01 -16.20
CA LEU A 395 -13.09 -15.65 -16.65
C LEU A 395 -13.90 -16.92 -16.92
N ALA A 396 -14.98 -17.13 -16.16
CA ALA A 396 -15.95 -18.17 -16.48
C ALA A 396 -17.00 -17.63 -17.45
N THR A 397 -17.29 -18.39 -18.51
CA THR A 397 -18.33 -18.09 -19.48
C THR A 397 -19.33 -19.22 -19.51
N PHE A 398 -20.61 -18.91 -19.33
CA PHE A 398 -21.72 -19.85 -19.33
C PHE A 398 -22.62 -19.53 -20.52
N LEU A 399 -22.78 -20.46 -21.44
CA LEU A 399 -23.69 -20.32 -22.58
C LEU A 399 -25.02 -20.95 -22.22
N LEU A 400 -26.07 -20.15 -22.33
CA LEU A 400 -27.42 -20.50 -21.95
C LEU A 400 -28.28 -20.64 -23.20
N ASP A 401 -29.24 -21.55 -23.21
CA ASP A 401 -30.31 -21.52 -24.20
C ASP A 401 -31.24 -20.31 -23.98
N ASP A 402 -32.27 -20.19 -24.82
CA ASP A 402 -33.23 -19.09 -24.71
C ASP A 402 -34.12 -19.17 -23.46
N ASP A 403 -34.28 -20.36 -22.89
CA ASP A 403 -35.00 -20.64 -21.65
C ASP A 403 -34.11 -20.45 -20.40
N GLY A 404 -32.81 -20.21 -20.59
CA GLY A 404 -31.83 -19.96 -19.54
C GLY A 404 -31.14 -21.19 -18.96
N ASN A 405 -31.30 -22.37 -19.58
CA ASN A 405 -30.60 -23.59 -19.22
C ASN A 405 -29.16 -23.56 -19.73
N LEU A 406 -28.25 -24.18 -18.99
CA LEU A 406 -26.83 -24.23 -19.35
C LEU A 406 -26.56 -25.25 -20.47
N GLU A 407 -26.08 -24.75 -21.61
CA GLU A 407 -25.72 -25.56 -22.79
C GLU A 407 -24.21 -25.87 -22.83
N THR A 408 -23.37 -24.90 -22.46
CA THR A 408 -21.93 -25.14 -22.31
C THR A 408 -21.30 -24.14 -21.34
N ALA A 409 -20.13 -24.49 -20.82
CA ALA A 409 -19.39 -23.66 -19.88
C ALA A 409 -17.88 -23.73 -20.18
N LEU A 410 -17.23 -22.57 -20.11
CA LEU A 410 -15.82 -22.39 -20.43
C LEU A 410 -15.14 -21.62 -19.30
N LEU A 411 -13.90 -22.01 -18.96
CA LEU A 411 -13.00 -21.21 -18.15
C LEU A 411 -11.84 -20.71 -19.02
N VAL A 412 -11.66 -19.40 -19.03
CA VAL A 412 -10.60 -18.71 -19.74
C VAL A 412 -9.60 -18.20 -18.72
N GLU A 413 -8.35 -18.60 -18.82
CA GLU A 413 -7.26 -18.16 -17.95
C GLU A 413 -6.24 -17.34 -18.74
N GLY A 414 -5.73 -16.27 -18.12
CA GLY A 414 -4.66 -15.45 -18.67
C GLY A 414 -3.73 -14.88 -17.61
N ASP A 415 -2.57 -14.45 -18.06
CA ASP A 415 -1.42 -13.97 -17.26
C ASP A 415 -0.87 -12.72 -17.97
N GLU A 416 -0.63 -11.63 -17.24
CA GLU A 416 -0.04 -10.38 -17.76
C GLU A 416 -0.68 -9.84 -19.07
N GLY A 417 -2.00 -10.04 -19.24
CA GLY A 417 -2.74 -9.62 -20.44
C GLY A 417 -2.70 -10.60 -21.63
N HIS A 418 -2.08 -11.78 -21.47
CA HIS A 418 -2.05 -12.83 -22.47
C HIS A 418 -3.01 -13.98 -22.13
N LEU A 419 -3.68 -14.52 -23.15
CA LEU A 419 -4.49 -15.74 -23.03
C LEU A 419 -3.58 -16.95 -22.81
N LYS A 420 -3.73 -17.63 -21.67
CA LYS A 420 -2.91 -18.79 -21.29
C LYS A 420 -3.62 -20.11 -21.59
N LYS A 421 -4.91 -20.21 -21.28
CA LYS A 421 -5.67 -21.45 -21.39
C LYS A 421 -7.15 -21.20 -21.59
N ILE A 422 -7.80 -22.02 -22.41
CA ILE A 422 -9.26 -22.17 -22.46
C ILE A 422 -9.55 -23.63 -22.12
N MET A 423 -10.49 -23.86 -21.21
CA MET A 423 -10.90 -25.21 -20.84
C MET A 423 -12.41 -25.33 -20.70
N THR A 424 -12.93 -26.48 -21.12
CA THR A 424 -14.26 -26.97 -20.79
C THR A 424 -14.21 -27.77 -19.49
N PHE A 425 -15.39 -28.07 -18.94
CA PHE A 425 -15.49 -28.80 -17.67
C PHE A 425 -15.77 -30.29 -17.89
N PRO A 426 -15.21 -31.18 -17.06
CA PRO A 426 -15.58 -32.59 -17.04
C PRO A 426 -17.08 -32.76 -16.77
N GLU A 427 -17.66 -33.87 -17.24
CA GLU A 427 -19.10 -34.15 -17.19
C GLU A 427 -19.71 -33.98 -15.79
N LYS A 428 -18.99 -34.40 -14.75
CA LYS A 428 -19.42 -34.24 -13.36
C LYS A 428 -19.60 -32.76 -12.98
N THR A 429 -18.57 -31.95 -13.12
CA THR A 429 -18.59 -30.51 -12.81
C THR A 429 -19.61 -29.79 -13.70
N PHE A 430 -19.73 -30.19 -14.97
CA PHE A 430 -20.71 -29.62 -15.88
C PHE A 430 -22.17 -29.91 -15.47
N ASN A 431 -22.45 -31.13 -14.99
CA ASN A 431 -23.77 -31.51 -14.49
C ASN A 431 -24.14 -30.76 -13.19
N GLU A 432 -23.17 -30.51 -12.31
CA GLU A 432 -23.36 -29.66 -11.12
C GLU A 432 -23.74 -28.23 -11.52
N LEU A 433 -23.07 -27.65 -12.53
CA LEU A 433 -23.42 -26.35 -13.06
C LEU A 433 -24.81 -26.34 -13.69
N LYS A 434 -25.18 -27.37 -14.47
CA LYS A 434 -26.54 -27.50 -15.04
C LYS A 434 -27.62 -27.47 -13.95
N GLN A 435 -27.39 -28.13 -12.83
CA GLN A 435 -28.34 -28.10 -11.71
C GLN A 435 -28.49 -26.70 -11.08
N ILE A 436 -27.39 -25.94 -10.98
CA ILE A 436 -27.42 -24.56 -10.48
C ILE A 436 -28.30 -23.69 -11.39
N PHE A 437 -28.09 -23.75 -12.71
CA PHE A 437 -28.88 -22.97 -13.67
C PHE A 437 -30.34 -23.44 -13.80
N ALA A 438 -30.64 -24.71 -13.54
CA ALA A 438 -32.01 -25.23 -13.55
C ALA A 438 -32.81 -24.91 -12.27
N SER A 439 -32.13 -24.75 -11.13
CA SER A 439 -32.77 -24.52 -9.82
C SER A 439 -32.95 -23.04 -9.49
N GLU A 440 -32.10 -22.16 -10.00
CA GLU A 440 -32.14 -20.73 -9.74
C GLU A 440 -32.89 -19.97 -10.85
N LYS A 441 -33.89 -19.16 -10.45
CA LYS A 441 -34.73 -18.41 -11.40
C LYS A 441 -34.10 -17.07 -11.78
N ASP A 442 -33.25 -16.50 -10.94
CA ASP A 442 -32.46 -15.32 -11.31
C ASP A 442 -31.13 -15.76 -11.93
N HIS A 443 -30.99 -15.60 -13.25
CA HIS A 443 -29.78 -15.97 -13.96
C HIS A 443 -28.51 -15.22 -13.49
N THR A 444 -28.66 -14.04 -12.88
CA THR A 444 -27.52 -13.32 -12.27
C THR A 444 -27.04 -14.05 -11.02
N GLU A 445 -27.99 -14.52 -10.20
CA GLU A 445 -27.72 -15.31 -9.02
C GLU A 445 -27.17 -16.70 -9.40
N ALA A 446 -27.72 -17.32 -10.44
CA ALA A 446 -27.22 -18.58 -11.00
C ALA A 446 -25.76 -18.48 -11.47
N VAL A 447 -25.41 -17.41 -12.20
CA VAL A 447 -24.01 -17.13 -12.59
C VAL A 447 -23.11 -16.90 -11.37
N GLY A 448 -23.61 -16.23 -10.34
CA GLY A 448 -22.90 -16.05 -9.07
C GLY A 448 -22.64 -17.38 -8.33
N GLN A 449 -23.64 -18.25 -8.26
CA GLN A 449 -23.53 -19.58 -7.64
C GLN A 449 -22.62 -20.50 -8.46
N ALA A 450 -22.72 -20.48 -9.79
CA ALA A 450 -21.89 -21.26 -10.70
C ALA A 450 -20.41 -20.83 -10.64
N LYS A 451 -20.16 -19.51 -10.61
CA LYS A 451 -18.83 -18.93 -10.35
C LYS A 451 -18.22 -19.48 -9.05
N PHE A 452 -19.03 -19.55 -8.00
CA PHE A 452 -18.61 -20.05 -6.69
C PHE A 452 -18.33 -21.56 -6.70
N ALA A 453 -19.15 -22.35 -7.40
CA ALA A 453 -18.95 -23.79 -7.55
C ALA A 453 -17.60 -24.07 -8.24
N LEU A 454 -17.34 -23.38 -9.35
CA LEU A 454 -16.09 -23.52 -10.10
C LEU A 454 -14.86 -23.05 -9.33
N TRP A 455 -15.01 -22.04 -8.48
CA TRP A 455 -13.90 -21.49 -7.71
C TRP A 455 -13.23 -22.54 -6.81
N LYS A 456 -14.00 -23.50 -6.27
CA LYS A 456 -13.48 -24.57 -5.41
C LYS A 456 -12.46 -25.48 -6.12
N GLU A 457 -12.68 -25.74 -7.41
CA GLU A 457 -11.83 -26.66 -8.19
C GLU A 457 -10.74 -25.92 -8.98
N HIS A 458 -11.00 -24.66 -9.35
CA HIS A 458 -10.17 -23.93 -10.30
C HIS A 458 -9.51 -22.66 -9.75
N GLY A 459 -9.68 -22.32 -8.47
CA GLY A 459 -9.13 -21.07 -7.91
C GLY A 459 -9.83 -19.83 -8.48
N TRP A 460 -9.45 -18.63 -8.01
CA TRP A 460 -10.28 -17.41 -8.14
C TRP A 460 -10.67 -17.05 -9.57
N ILE A 461 -11.99 -16.95 -9.76
CA ILE A 461 -12.60 -16.50 -11.00
C ILE A 461 -12.96 -15.03 -10.82
N LYS A 462 -12.26 -14.13 -11.50
CA LYS A 462 -12.45 -12.67 -11.39
C LYS A 462 -13.85 -12.29 -11.83
N TYR A 463 -14.25 -12.82 -12.98
CA TYR A 463 -15.52 -12.53 -13.63
C TYR A 463 -16.19 -13.82 -14.06
N ALA A 464 -17.51 -13.87 -13.91
CA ALA A 464 -18.33 -14.89 -14.52
C ALA A 464 -19.41 -14.22 -15.36
N ILE A 465 -19.63 -14.75 -16.56
CA ILE A 465 -20.55 -14.19 -17.53
C ILE A 465 -21.50 -15.28 -18.00
N GLY A 466 -22.81 -15.04 -17.92
CA GLY A 466 -23.85 -15.82 -18.58
C GLY A 466 -24.32 -15.12 -19.86
N LEU A 467 -24.35 -15.86 -20.96
CA LEU A 467 -24.73 -15.39 -22.30
C LEU A 467 -25.77 -16.33 -22.91
N LYS A 468 -26.89 -15.80 -23.39
CA LYS A 468 -27.80 -16.61 -24.23
C LYS A 468 -27.19 -16.88 -25.59
N ILE A 469 -27.33 -18.10 -26.10
CA ILE A 469 -26.81 -18.57 -27.39
C ILE A 469 -27.38 -17.76 -28.55
N SER A 470 -28.65 -17.36 -28.48
CA SER A 470 -29.28 -16.48 -29.47
C SER A 470 -28.53 -15.16 -29.66
N ILE A 471 -27.90 -14.62 -28.62
CA ILE A 471 -27.08 -13.42 -28.70
C ILE A 471 -25.78 -13.71 -29.45
N LEU A 472 -25.13 -14.83 -29.17
CA LEU A 472 -23.90 -15.23 -29.86
C LEU A 472 -24.16 -15.44 -31.35
N GLN A 473 -25.25 -16.12 -31.70
CA GLN A 473 -25.70 -16.28 -33.08
C GLN A 473 -25.99 -14.93 -33.74
N GLU A 474 -26.72 -14.04 -33.08
CA GLU A 474 -27.02 -12.70 -33.61
C GLU A 474 -25.75 -11.83 -33.73
N MET A 475 -24.82 -11.92 -32.77
CA MET A 475 -23.53 -11.22 -32.80
C MET A 475 -22.69 -11.73 -33.97
N VAL A 476 -22.58 -13.04 -34.15
CA VAL A 476 -21.77 -13.65 -35.20
C VAL A 476 -22.38 -13.39 -36.57
N GLU A 477 -23.68 -13.58 -36.76
CA GLU A 477 -24.37 -13.24 -38.02
C GLU A 477 -24.18 -11.77 -38.38
N ARG A 478 -24.30 -10.86 -37.40
CA ARG A 478 -24.14 -9.43 -37.65
C ARG A 478 -22.68 -9.05 -37.84
N ILE A 479 -21.71 -9.69 -37.18
CA ILE A 479 -20.26 -9.53 -37.42
C ILE A 479 -19.89 -10.03 -38.82
N LEU A 480 -20.45 -11.15 -39.27
CA LEU A 480 -20.30 -11.69 -40.62
C LEU A 480 -20.99 -10.82 -41.69
N LYS A 481 -22.13 -10.18 -41.37
CA LYS A 481 -22.77 -9.18 -42.23
C LYS A 481 -21.99 -7.85 -42.24
N LEU A 482 -21.40 -7.48 -41.10
CA LEU A 482 -20.56 -6.30 -40.94
C LEU A 482 -19.21 -6.47 -41.63
N SER A 483 -18.61 -7.66 -41.69
CA SER A 483 -17.33 -7.88 -42.38
C SER A 483 -17.38 -7.54 -43.88
N GLY A 484 -18.57 -7.63 -44.50
CA GLY A 484 -18.84 -7.11 -45.85
C GLY A 484 -18.99 -5.58 -45.95
N PHE A 485 -19.32 -4.90 -44.85
CA PHE A 485 -19.54 -3.43 -44.77
C PHE A 485 -18.36 -2.68 -44.10
N ILE A 486 -17.43 -3.40 -43.47
CA ILE A 486 -16.36 -2.91 -42.58
C ILE A 486 -15.12 -2.35 -43.31
N LEU A 487 -15.08 -2.37 -44.64
CA LEU A 487 -13.96 -1.80 -45.39
C LEU A 487 -13.93 -0.26 -45.46
N ALA A 488 -14.96 0.46 -44.97
CA ALA A 488 -15.13 1.87 -45.35
C ALA A 488 -15.16 2.97 -44.25
N LEU A 489 -15.15 2.73 -42.93
CA LEU A 489 -15.31 3.85 -41.96
C LEU A 489 -14.46 3.78 -40.67
N PRO A 490 -13.97 4.93 -40.14
CA PRO A 490 -13.13 5.04 -38.94
C PRO A 490 -13.91 5.08 -37.61
N PHE A 491 -15.25 5.01 -37.62
CA PHE A 491 -16.09 5.00 -36.40
C PHE A 491 -16.22 3.60 -35.72
N ARG A 492 -15.31 2.67 -36.05
CA ARG A 492 -15.33 1.25 -35.68
C ARG A 492 -15.56 0.99 -34.19
N THR A 493 -14.92 1.75 -33.31
CA THR A 493 -14.86 1.43 -31.88
C THR A 493 -16.12 1.87 -31.14
N LEU A 494 -16.61 3.08 -31.44
CA LEU A 494 -17.74 3.68 -30.72
C LEU A 494 -19.06 3.01 -31.11
N PHE A 495 -19.26 2.73 -32.41
CA PHE A 495 -20.49 2.09 -32.89
C PHE A 495 -20.59 0.64 -32.42
N PHE A 496 -19.50 -0.14 -32.51
CA PHE A 496 -19.44 -1.51 -31.99
C PHE A 496 -19.65 -1.55 -30.47
N TYR A 497 -19.12 -0.56 -29.76
CA TYR A 497 -19.30 -0.41 -28.32
C TYR A 497 -20.76 -0.06 -27.92
N PHE A 498 -21.40 0.92 -28.57
CA PHE A 498 -22.82 1.24 -28.34
C PHE A 498 -23.74 0.07 -28.74
N PHE A 499 -23.37 -0.67 -29.79
CA PHE A 499 -24.04 -1.86 -30.26
C PHE A 499 -23.97 -3.01 -29.23
N LEU A 500 -22.78 -3.33 -28.72
CA LEU A 500 -22.58 -4.31 -27.64
C LEU A 500 -23.35 -3.90 -26.38
N LYS A 501 -23.30 -2.62 -25.99
CA LYS A 501 -24.02 -2.10 -24.81
C LYS A 501 -25.54 -2.26 -24.93
N ARG A 502 -26.10 -2.07 -26.13
CA ARG A 502 -27.54 -2.20 -26.40
C ARG A 502 -28.00 -3.67 -26.47
N MET A 503 -27.22 -4.56 -27.07
CA MET A 503 -27.57 -5.98 -27.16
C MET A 503 -27.35 -6.75 -25.85
N LEU A 504 -26.27 -6.46 -25.14
CA LEU A 504 -25.89 -7.23 -23.96
C LEU A 504 -26.70 -6.81 -22.71
N GLY A 505 -27.25 -5.60 -22.64
CA GLY A 505 -27.85 -5.06 -21.42
C GLY A 505 -29.06 -5.81 -20.82
N LYS A 506 -29.79 -6.64 -21.58
CA LYS A 506 -30.94 -7.42 -21.08
C LYS A 506 -30.72 -8.93 -21.02
N ASN A 507 -29.67 -9.43 -21.66
CA ASN A 507 -29.45 -10.86 -21.87
C ASN A 507 -28.02 -11.31 -21.47
N LEU A 508 -27.24 -10.40 -20.86
CA LEU A 508 -25.93 -10.65 -20.26
C LEU A 508 -26.07 -10.62 -18.74
N TYR A 509 -25.61 -11.69 -18.09
CA TYR A 509 -25.62 -11.82 -16.63
C TYR A 509 -24.17 -11.83 -16.14
N MET A 510 -23.81 -10.98 -15.18
CA MET A 510 -22.42 -10.86 -14.71
C MET A 510 -22.30 -10.86 -13.19
N ALA A 511 -21.25 -11.52 -12.69
CA ALA A 511 -20.90 -11.53 -11.27
C ALA A 511 -19.40 -11.19 -11.05
N PRO A 512 -19.04 -10.06 -10.40
CA PRO A 512 -19.92 -8.98 -9.93
C PRO A 512 -20.52 -8.15 -11.09
N PRO A 513 -21.62 -7.42 -10.85
CA PRO A 513 -22.18 -6.50 -11.83
C PRO A 513 -21.20 -5.35 -12.10
N LEU A 514 -20.67 -5.29 -13.33
CA LEU A 514 -19.76 -4.24 -13.78
C LEU A 514 -20.32 -3.47 -14.97
N PRO A 515 -19.90 -2.20 -15.17
CA PRO A 515 -20.11 -1.53 -16.43
C PRO A 515 -19.36 -2.30 -17.54
N LEU A 516 -20.09 -2.70 -18.58
CA LEU A 516 -19.58 -3.43 -19.76
C LEU A 516 -18.32 -2.77 -20.37
N GLU A 517 -18.22 -1.44 -20.26
CA GLU A 517 -17.07 -0.60 -20.63
C GLU A 517 -15.74 -1.06 -20.02
N LYS A 518 -15.75 -1.48 -18.76
CA LYS A 518 -14.53 -1.84 -18.02
C LYS A 518 -14.03 -3.23 -18.42
N VAL A 519 -14.96 -4.18 -18.56
CA VAL A 519 -14.68 -5.56 -19.00
C VAL A 519 -14.13 -5.59 -20.43
N LEU A 520 -14.73 -4.81 -21.35
CA LEU A 520 -14.29 -4.73 -22.74
C LEU A 520 -12.91 -4.06 -22.90
N LYS A 521 -12.57 -3.12 -22.02
CA LYS A 521 -11.27 -2.46 -22.00
C LYS A 521 -10.17 -3.38 -21.48
N ASP A 522 -10.50 -4.23 -20.50
CA ASP A 522 -9.55 -5.17 -19.86
C ASP A 522 -9.28 -6.42 -20.73
N ILE A 523 -10.27 -6.91 -21.48
CA ILE A 523 -10.11 -8.09 -22.35
C ILE A 523 -9.50 -7.73 -23.71
N GLY A 524 -9.64 -6.47 -24.17
CA GLY A 524 -9.15 -6.06 -25.49
C GLY A 524 -10.00 -6.60 -26.65
N ILE A 525 -10.22 -5.78 -27.68
CA ILE A 525 -11.08 -6.15 -28.83
C ILE A 525 -10.51 -7.36 -29.61
N ARG A 526 -9.18 -7.51 -29.63
CA ARG A 526 -8.49 -8.61 -30.33
C ARG A 526 -8.73 -9.96 -29.66
N ASP A 527 -8.69 -10.01 -28.32
CA ASP A 527 -8.86 -11.26 -27.59
C ASP A 527 -10.34 -11.61 -27.40
N MET A 528 -11.24 -10.62 -27.40
CA MET A 528 -12.68 -10.84 -27.60
C MET A 528 -13.00 -11.57 -28.91
N MET A 529 -12.32 -11.21 -30.02
CA MET A 529 -12.49 -11.90 -31.30
C MET A 529 -11.92 -13.32 -31.28
N LYS A 530 -10.81 -13.55 -30.57
CA LYS A 530 -10.26 -14.91 -30.37
C LYS A 530 -11.19 -15.77 -29.52
N LEU A 531 -11.75 -15.21 -28.44
CA LEU A 531 -12.75 -15.87 -27.60
C LEU A 531 -14.01 -16.22 -28.39
N GLY A 532 -14.52 -15.30 -29.20
CA GLY A 532 -15.67 -15.55 -30.08
C GLY A 532 -15.42 -16.69 -31.08
N LYS A 533 -14.21 -16.77 -31.66
CA LYS A 533 -13.83 -17.89 -32.53
C LYS A 533 -13.72 -19.22 -31.78
N ALA A 534 -13.14 -19.23 -30.59
CA ALA A 534 -13.02 -20.43 -29.76
C ALA A 534 -14.39 -20.96 -29.31
N VAL A 535 -15.31 -20.06 -28.94
CA VAL A 535 -16.70 -20.40 -28.59
C VAL A 535 -17.43 -21.03 -29.78
N MET A 536 -17.24 -20.50 -31.00
CA MET A 536 -17.84 -21.06 -32.22
C MET A 536 -17.29 -22.45 -32.56
N ALA A 537 -15.97 -22.66 -32.45
CA ALA A 537 -15.38 -23.97 -32.68
C ALA A 537 -15.96 -25.04 -31.75
N VAL A 538 -16.22 -24.68 -30.48
CA VAL A 538 -16.85 -25.57 -29.49
C VAL A 538 -18.35 -25.78 -29.77
N MET A 539 -19.06 -24.75 -30.25
CA MET A 539 -20.51 -24.85 -30.53
C MET A 539 -20.86 -25.64 -31.80
N PHE A 540 -19.95 -25.70 -32.77
CA PHE A 540 -20.19 -26.33 -34.08
C PHE A 540 -19.43 -27.64 -34.29
N ASP A 541 -18.73 -28.14 -33.26
CA ASP A 541 -18.00 -29.41 -33.24
C ASP A 541 -17.08 -29.56 -34.47
N ASP A 542 -16.32 -28.49 -34.78
CA ASP A 542 -15.43 -28.41 -35.94
C ASP A 542 -14.05 -29.01 -35.59
N PRO A 543 -13.72 -30.22 -36.08
CA PRO A 543 -12.49 -30.92 -35.69
C PRO A 543 -11.22 -30.33 -36.33
N ASP A 544 -11.33 -29.40 -37.27
CA ASP A 544 -10.20 -28.90 -38.07
C ASP A 544 -9.66 -27.52 -37.62
N VAL A 545 -10.05 -27.02 -36.44
CA VAL A 545 -9.39 -25.84 -35.84
C VAL A 545 -8.09 -26.27 -35.15
N GLU A 546 -7.05 -26.52 -35.93
CA GLU A 546 -5.68 -26.47 -35.43
C GLU A 546 -5.39 -25.02 -34.98
N TYR A 547 -4.98 -24.84 -33.73
CA TYR A 547 -4.55 -23.54 -33.18
C TYR A 547 -3.08 -23.31 -33.53
N PRO A 548 -2.72 -22.56 -34.60
CA PRO A 548 -1.34 -22.55 -35.09
C PRO A 548 -0.45 -21.59 -34.28
N ASP A 549 -1.01 -20.77 -33.38
CA ASP A 549 -0.27 -19.73 -32.65
C ASP A 549 -0.07 -20.04 -31.15
N LEU A 550 -0.30 -21.28 -30.69
CA LEU A 550 -0.18 -21.64 -29.26
C LEU A 550 0.94 -22.64 -28.93
N VAL A 551 1.72 -23.11 -29.92
CA VAL A 551 2.73 -24.17 -29.69
C VAL A 551 4.18 -23.74 -29.95
N GLU A 552 4.47 -22.58 -30.55
CA GLU A 552 5.86 -22.14 -30.76
C GLU A 552 6.20 -20.80 -30.11
N ALA A 553 6.61 -20.86 -28.84
CA ALA A 553 7.67 -19.99 -28.31
C ALA A 553 8.58 -20.84 -27.42
N ASN A 554 9.58 -21.43 -28.08
CA ASN A 554 10.61 -22.31 -27.51
C ASN A 554 11.46 -21.64 -26.43
N LEU A 555 11.79 -22.45 -25.41
CA LEU A 555 13.10 -22.61 -24.77
C LEU A 555 14.22 -21.66 -25.25
N VAL A 556 14.61 -20.69 -24.40
CA VAL A 556 15.97 -20.47 -23.84
C VAL A 556 15.81 -19.93 -22.42
#